data_AF-A0A2N1QPZ4-F1
#
_entry.id   AF-A0A2N1QPZ4-F1
#
_cell.length_a   1.000
_cell.length_b   1.000
_cell.length_c   1.000
_cell.angle_alpha   90.00
_cell.angle_beta   90.00
_cell.angle_gamma   90.00
#
_symmetry.space_group_name_H-M   'P 1'
#
loop_
_entity.id
_entity.type
_entity.pdbx_description
1 polymer ?
#
loop_
_entity_poly.entity_id
_entity_poly.type
_entity_poly.pdbx_seq_one_letter_code
_entity_poly.pdbx_strand_id
1 'polypeptide(L)'
;MESFGRICSVIGSDRPGRKVGGLLRPEHLSQALELLIKASSVAVVTGFFVPACGAPETDGPSGAVMLGGALERCGRSVTLFTDARCFSVLESCSRAVDGPAVRSVETGEEILESSPSLIVFIERLGRAADGRYYNMRAEDISSVTAPLDDAAPLALIAGIPVLAVGDGGNEAGMGNFRRELSSILPEYAHCLSVTQASVTLPADVSDWGGYALAAILSLAAGEWVGPEEEEIDRMLASLIGAGAVDGVTRRGEPTVDSAQVTKIAQLREERDFNYIREDISQLMHESKDGLGRVRRIVQDLKNFSHVSEQEWQWADLHEGLDSTLNIVWNELKYKCKVVKEYGDVPKAHCMISQLNQVFMNLLVNAG
;
A
#
# COMPACT_ATOMS: atom_id res chain seq x y z
N MET A 1 2.26 -9.26 11.17
CA MET A 1 2.88 -10.52 10.69
C MET A 1 1.81 -11.53 10.29
N GLU A 2 0.90 -11.94 11.18
CA GLU A 2 -0.14 -12.94 10.84
C GLU A 2 -1.07 -12.49 9.70
N SER A 3 -1.57 -11.24 9.73
CA SER A 3 -2.45 -10.71 8.68
C SER A 3 -1.78 -10.67 7.29
N PHE A 4 -0.49 -10.30 7.22
CA PHE A 4 0.27 -10.33 5.96
C PHE A 4 0.49 -11.75 5.46
N GLY A 5 0.71 -12.73 6.36
CA GLY A 5 0.76 -14.14 6.00
C GLY A 5 -0.54 -14.63 5.34
N ARG A 6 -1.70 -14.20 5.87
CA ARG A 6 -3.01 -14.51 5.27
C ARG A 6 -3.20 -13.85 3.90
N ILE A 7 -2.76 -12.60 3.72
CA ILE A 7 -2.82 -11.93 2.41
C ILE A 7 -1.94 -12.66 1.40
N CYS A 8 -0.71 -13.03 1.79
CA CYS A 8 0.20 -13.77 0.90
C CYS A 8 -0.40 -15.10 0.43
N SER A 9 -1.10 -15.83 1.32
CA SER A 9 -1.73 -17.11 0.96
C SER A 9 -2.97 -16.97 0.06
N VAL A 10 -3.50 -15.75 -0.09
CA VAL A 10 -4.60 -15.45 -1.01
C VAL A 10 -4.05 -15.00 -2.37
N ILE A 11 -3.11 -14.05 -2.39
CA ILE A 11 -2.68 -13.41 -3.63
C ILE A 11 -1.46 -14.07 -4.28
N GLY A 12 -0.69 -14.89 -3.55
CA GLY A 12 0.48 -15.62 -4.03
C GLY A 12 0.34 -17.11 -3.80
N SER A 13 -0.84 -17.65 -4.10
CA SER A 13 -1.24 -19.03 -3.82
C SER A 13 -0.79 -20.04 -4.88
N ASP A 14 -0.22 -19.56 -5.99
CA ASP A 14 0.17 -20.32 -7.17
C ASP A 14 -1.01 -21.04 -7.86
N ARG A 15 -2.22 -20.49 -7.79
CA ARG A 15 -3.38 -21.05 -8.51
C ARG A 15 -3.18 -21.12 -10.02
N PRO A 16 -2.53 -20.15 -10.69
CA PRO A 16 -2.23 -20.25 -12.12
C PRO A 16 -1.14 -21.28 -12.45
N GLY A 17 -0.40 -21.79 -11.46
CA GLY A 17 0.68 -22.77 -11.65
C GLY A 17 1.99 -22.21 -12.20
N ARG A 18 2.14 -20.87 -12.22
CA ARG A 18 3.34 -20.16 -12.70
C ARG A 18 4.50 -20.16 -11.70
N LYS A 19 4.22 -20.47 -10.43
CA LYS A 19 5.11 -20.45 -9.26
C LYS A 19 5.68 -19.07 -8.90
N VAL A 20 5.32 -18.02 -9.66
CA VAL A 20 5.75 -16.63 -9.44
C VAL A 20 5.18 -16.10 -8.12
N GLY A 21 3.87 -16.21 -7.90
CA GLY A 21 3.21 -15.80 -6.65
C GLY A 21 3.78 -16.49 -5.40
N GLY A 22 4.33 -17.70 -5.55
CA GLY A 22 5.04 -18.42 -4.49
C GLY A 22 6.33 -17.75 -3.98
N LEU A 23 6.80 -16.68 -4.62
CA LEU A 23 7.92 -15.85 -4.18
C LEU A 23 7.49 -14.73 -3.21
N LEU A 24 6.19 -14.47 -3.08
CA LEU A 24 5.67 -13.44 -2.18
C LEU A 24 5.94 -13.80 -0.71
N ARG A 25 6.36 -12.81 0.07
CA ARG A 25 6.64 -12.95 1.50
C ARG A 25 5.99 -11.78 2.27
N PRO A 26 5.59 -11.98 3.55
CA PRO A 26 5.02 -10.92 4.38
C PRO A 26 5.87 -9.64 4.46
N GLU A 27 7.19 -9.79 4.38
CA GLU A 27 8.14 -8.68 4.40
C GLU A 27 7.96 -7.74 3.21
N HIS A 28 7.62 -8.26 2.02
CA HIS A 28 7.35 -7.43 0.83
C HIS A 28 6.13 -6.54 1.05
N LEU A 29 5.05 -7.07 1.66
CA LEU A 29 3.85 -6.28 1.99
C LEU A 29 4.16 -5.22 3.06
N SER A 30 4.97 -5.57 4.07
CA SER A 30 5.39 -4.61 5.11
C SER A 30 6.20 -3.46 4.52
N GLN A 31 7.18 -3.77 3.67
CA GLN A 31 8.01 -2.77 3.01
C GLN A 31 7.21 -1.90 2.03
N ALA A 32 6.28 -2.50 1.28
CA ALA A 32 5.38 -1.77 0.40
C ALA A 32 4.49 -0.80 1.18
N LEU A 33 3.93 -1.23 2.31
CA LEU A 33 3.15 -0.36 3.18
C LEU A 33 3.96 0.84 3.67
N GLU A 34 5.22 0.64 4.07
CA GLU A 34 6.09 1.74 4.48
C GLU A 34 6.31 2.78 3.38
N LEU A 35 6.48 2.34 2.12
CA LEU A 35 6.60 3.24 0.98
C LEU A 35 5.30 4.02 0.74
N LEU A 36 4.17 3.33 0.74
CA LEU A 36 2.84 3.92 0.51
C LEU A 36 2.46 4.94 1.60
N ILE A 37 2.82 4.69 2.86
CA ILE A 37 2.56 5.62 3.97
C ILE A 37 3.34 6.92 3.80
N LYS A 38 4.62 6.82 3.39
CA LYS A 38 5.53 7.97 3.25
C LYS A 38 5.26 8.82 2.01
N ALA A 39 4.63 8.24 0.99
CA ALA A 39 4.36 8.93 -0.25
C ALA A 39 3.29 10.03 -0.10
N SER A 40 3.52 11.17 -0.74
CA SER A 40 2.59 12.31 -0.81
C SER A 40 2.00 12.49 -2.21
N SER A 41 2.79 12.21 -3.25
CA SER A 41 2.39 12.16 -4.65
C SER A 41 2.83 10.83 -5.26
N VAL A 42 1.91 10.13 -5.93
CA VAL A 42 2.12 8.77 -6.44
C VAL A 42 1.78 8.71 -7.93
N ALA A 43 2.74 8.25 -8.73
CA ALA A 43 2.51 7.87 -10.11
C ALA A 43 2.29 6.36 -10.19
N VAL A 44 1.08 5.93 -10.58
CA VAL A 44 0.77 4.50 -10.76
C VAL A 44 0.78 4.20 -12.25
N VAL A 45 1.62 3.28 -12.69
CA VAL A 45 1.86 2.95 -14.10
C VAL A 45 1.36 1.54 -14.36
N THR A 46 0.49 1.39 -15.36
CA THR A 46 -0.11 0.08 -15.69
C THR A 46 -0.41 -0.04 -17.18
N GLY A 47 -0.77 -1.24 -17.59
CA GLY A 47 -1.32 -1.54 -18.90
C GLY A 47 -0.37 -2.42 -19.72
N PHE A 48 -0.97 -3.37 -20.40
CA PHE A 48 -0.30 -4.33 -21.27
C PHE A 48 -1.17 -4.51 -22.51
N PHE A 49 -0.57 -4.36 -23.69
CA PHE A 49 -1.28 -4.54 -24.95
C PHE A 49 -1.05 -5.94 -25.50
N VAL A 50 -2.12 -6.62 -25.92
CA VAL A 50 -2.08 -7.98 -26.48
C VAL A 50 -2.20 -7.92 -28.02
N PRO A 51 -1.08 -8.01 -28.77
CA PRO A 51 -1.10 -7.77 -30.23
C PRO A 51 -1.98 -8.75 -31.00
N ALA A 52 -2.05 -10.00 -30.54
CA ALA A 52 -2.86 -11.04 -31.17
C ALA A 52 -4.36 -10.70 -31.18
N CYS A 53 -4.81 -9.88 -30.24
CA CYS A 53 -6.20 -9.44 -30.11
C CYS A 53 -6.41 -8.00 -30.60
N GLY A 54 -5.33 -7.23 -30.74
CA GLY A 54 -5.42 -5.79 -31.01
C GLY A 54 -6.05 -4.99 -29.87
N ALA A 55 -5.93 -5.47 -28.62
CA ALA A 55 -6.61 -4.92 -27.45
C ALA A 55 -5.70 -4.92 -26.21
N PRO A 56 -5.89 -3.97 -25.27
CA PRO A 56 -5.32 -4.05 -23.92
C PRO A 56 -5.86 -5.24 -23.15
N GLU A 57 -5.09 -5.73 -22.19
CA GLU A 57 -5.56 -6.79 -21.30
C GLU A 57 -6.40 -6.26 -20.13
N THR A 58 -7.06 -7.18 -19.43
CA THR A 58 -7.89 -6.88 -18.25
C THR A 58 -7.10 -6.80 -16.95
N ASP A 59 -5.95 -7.47 -16.83
CA ASP A 59 -5.11 -7.42 -15.63
C ASP A 59 -4.25 -6.15 -15.60
N GLY A 60 -4.12 -5.55 -14.42
CA GLY A 60 -3.41 -4.30 -14.18
C GLY A 60 -4.32 -3.10 -13.89
N PRO A 61 -5.20 -2.69 -14.82
CA PRO A 61 -6.01 -1.49 -14.69
C PRO A 61 -6.81 -1.41 -13.40
N SER A 62 -7.48 -2.50 -13.00
CA SER A 62 -8.39 -2.44 -11.85
C SER A 62 -7.63 -2.37 -10.53
N GLY A 63 -6.50 -3.07 -10.41
CA GLY A 63 -5.58 -2.99 -9.28
C GLY A 63 -4.94 -1.60 -9.16
N ALA A 64 -4.58 -0.99 -10.29
CA ALA A 64 -4.04 0.37 -10.34
C ALA A 64 -5.07 1.43 -9.93
N VAL A 65 -6.30 1.35 -10.46
CA VAL A 65 -7.40 2.24 -10.09
C VAL A 65 -7.73 2.09 -8.61
N MET A 66 -7.82 0.87 -8.10
CA MET A 66 -8.16 0.61 -6.71
C MET A 66 -7.11 1.12 -5.73
N LEU A 67 -5.82 0.83 -6.00
CA LEU A 67 -4.72 1.37 -5.19
C LEU A 67 -4.72 2.90 -5.24
N GLY A 68 -4.89 3.48 -6.42
CA GLY A 68 -4.92 4.92 -6.59
C GLY A 68 -6.06 5.59 -5.83
N GLY A 69 -7.28 5.05 -5.91
CA GLY A 69 -8.42 5.54 -5.15
C GLY A 69 -8.22 5.41 -3.63
N ALA A 70 -7.65 4.30 -3.16
CA ALA A 70 -7.31 4.12 -1.74
C ALA A 70 -6.29 5.17 -1.25
N LEU A 71 -5.29 5.49 -2.07
CA LEU A 71 -4.30 6.53 -1.78
C LEU A 71 -4.94 7.94 -1.76
N GLU A 72 -5.83 8.26 -2.69
CA GLU A 72 -6.58 9.53 -2.71
C GLU A 72 -7.49 9.67 -1.49
N ARG A 73 -8.19 8.60 -1.07
CA ARG A 73 -8.96 8.55 0.19
C ARG A 73 -8.08 8.82 1.41
N CYS A 74 -6.82 8.38 1.34
CA CYS A 74 -5.81 8.69 2.35
C CYS A 74 -5.21 10.11 2.19
N GLY A 75 -5.66 10.93 1.24
CA GLY A 75 -5.19 12.31 1.04
C GLY A 75 -3.88 12.44 0.25
N ARG A 76 -3.50 11.43 -0.55
CA ARG A 76 -2.36 11.51 -1.46
C ARG A 76 -2.80 12.03 -2.82
N SER A 77 -1.91 12.73 -3.50
CA SER A 77 -2.11 13.07 -4.91
C SER A 77 -1.74 11.86 -5.77
N VAL A 78 -2.63 11.42 -6.65
CA VAL A 78 -2.38 10.25 -7.50
C VAL A 78 -2.60 10.63 -8.97
N THR A 79 -1.79 10.05 -9.85
CA THR A 79 -2.06 10.05 -11.29
C THR A 79 -1.76 8.66 -11.84
N LEU A 80 -2.69 8.13 -12.62
CA LEU A 80 -2.50 6.87 -13.33
C LEU A 80 -1.87 7.17 -14.69
N PHE A 81 -0.85 6.42 -15.06
CA PHE A 81 -0.12 6.54 -16.31
C PHE A 81 -0.20 5.24 -17.10
N THR A 82 -0.38 5.39 -18.41
CA THR A 82 -0.33 4.28 -19.36
C THR A 82 0.04 4.80 -20.75
N ASP A 83 0.19 3.92 -21.74
CA ASP A 83 0.46 4.31 -23.12
C ASP A 83 -0.81 4.55 -23.94
N ALA A 84 -0.68 5.13 -25.13
CA ALA A 84 -1.83 5.47 -25.97
C ALA A 84 -2.73 4.27 -26.32
N ARG A 85 -2.18 3.05 -26.37
CA ARG A 85 -2.97 1.84 -26.73
C ARG A 85 -3.82 1.36 -25.57
N CYS A 86 -3.34 1.54 -24.34
CA CYS A 86 -4.03 1.12 -23.12
C CYS A 86 -4.88 2.23 -22.48
N PHE A 87 -4.73 3.48 -22.93
CA PHE A 87 -5.38 4.66 -22.36
C PHE A 87 -6.91 4.53 -22.24
N SER A 88 -7.61 4.15 -23.31
CA SER A 88 -9.08 4.13 -23.28
C SER A 88 -9.63 3.12 -22.27
N VAL A 89 -8.96 1.98 -22.11
CA VAL A 89 -9.35 0.92 -21.17
C VAL A 89 -9.12 1.39 -19.74
N LEU A 90 -7.94 1.94 -19.43
CA LEU A 90 -7.63 2.46 -18.09
C LEU A 90 -8.52 3.66 -17.72
N GLU A 91 -8.76 4.58 -18.66
CA GLU A 91 -9.64 5.73 -18.45
C GLU A 91 -11.09 5.30 -18.17
N SER A 92 -11.61 4.32 -18.93
CA SER A 92 -12.94 3.76 -18.69
C SER A 92 -13.03 3.06 -17.34
N CYS A 93 -11.99 2.31 -16.95
CA CYS A 93 -11.90 1.64 -15.66
C CYS A 93 -11.94 2.66 -14.51
N SER A 94 -11.10 3.70 -14.57
CA SER A 94 -11.05 4.74 -13.56
C SER A 94 -12.38 5.48 -13.42
N ARG A 95 -13.00 5.89 -14.54
CA ARG A 95 -14.29 6.60 -14.54
C ARG A 95 -15.44 5.77 -13.96
N ALA A 96 -15.38 4.44 -14.04
CA ALA A 96 -16.47 3.59 -13.55
C ALA A 96 -16.67 3.68 -12.02
N VAL A 97 -15.65 4.13 -11.30
CA VAL A 97 -15.62 4.22 -9.83
C VAL A 97 -15.19 5.60 -9.34
N ASP A 98 -15.27 6.63 -10.19
CA ASP A 98 -14.81 8.00 -9.88
C ASP A 98 -13.35 8.02 -9.36
N GLY A 99 -12.48 7.21 -9.99
CA GLY A 99 -11.10 7.02 -9.60
C GLY A 99 -10.14 8.13 -10.07
N PRO A 100 -8.82 7.94 -9.85
CA PRO A 100 -7.83 8.97 -10.12
C PRO A 100 -7.71 9.32 -11.61
N ALA A 101 -7.18 10.53 -11.87
CA ALA A 101 -6.95 10.99 -13.23
C ALA A 101 -5.97 10.10 -14.00
N VAL A 102 -6.28 9.82 -15.27
CA VAL A 102 -5.46 9.00 -16.17
C VAL A 102 -4.74 9.89 -17.18
N ARG A 103 -3.46 9.63 -17.43
CA ARG A 103 -2.65 10.29 -18.45
C ARG A 103 -2.00 9.27 -19.37
N SER A 104 -2.00 9.57 -20.67
CA SER A 104 -1.24 8.83 -21.67
C SER A 104 0.13 9.47 -21.85
N VAL A 105 1.17 8.65 -21.83
CA VAL A 105 2.58 9.03 -22.01
C VAL A 105 3.29 7.96 -22.84
N GLU A 106 4.42 8.30 -23.45
CA GLU A 106 5.18 7.35 -24.29
C GLU A 106 6.56 7.02 -23.70
N THR A 107 7.00 7.77 -22.70
CA THR A 107 8.32 7.61 -22.07
C THR A 107 8.26 7.60 -20.55
N GLY A 108 9.30 7.06 -19.92
CA GLY A 108 9.45 7.11 -18.47
C GLY A 108 9.70 8.53 -17.95
N GLU A 109 10.39 9.36 -18.71
CA GLU A 109 10.68 10.76 -18.38
C GLU A 109 9.41 11.59 -18.18
N GLU A 110 8.42 11.44 -19.06
CA GLU A 110 7.12 12.12 -18.96
C GLU A 110 6.37 11.77 -17.66
N ILE A 111 6.57 10.57 -17.12
CA ILE A 111 6.01 10.17 -15.82
C ILE A 111 6.69 10.99 -14.71
N LEU A 112 8.01 11.16 -14.77
CA LEU A 112 8.77 11.91 -13.78
C LEU A 112 8.49 13.43 -13.82
N GLU A 113 7.97 13.98 -14.92
CA GLU A 113 7.55 15.39 -14.99
C GLU A 113 6.46 15.73 -13.95
N SER A 114 5.68 14.73 -13.51
CA SER A 114 4.73 14.89 -12.40
C SER A 114 5.39 15.04 -11.02
N SER A 115 6.71 14.91 -10.93
CA SER A 115 7.51 14.97 -9.70
C SER A 115 6.98 14.04 -8.60
N PRO A 116 6.78 12.73 -8.88
CA PRO A 116 6.22 11.81 -7.91
C PRO A 116 7.18 11.55 -6.75
N SER A 117 6.63 11.30 -5.57
CA SER A 117 7.37 10.83 -4.39
C SER A 117 7.47 9.30 -4.31
N LEU A 118 6.69 8.59 -5.14
CA LEU A 118 6.68 7.14 -5.29
C LEU A 118 6.16 6.81 -6.70
N ILE A 119 6.82 5.86 -7.37
CA ILE A 119 6.30 5.25 -8.60
C ILE A 119 5.83 3.83 -8.25
N VAL A 120 4.64 3.45 -8.71
CA VAL A 120 4.09 2.11 -8.56
C VAL A 120 3.84 1.52 -9.94
N PHE A 121 4.44 0.37 -10.26
CA PHE A 121 4.09 -0.40 -11.44
C PHE A 121 3.12 -1.52 -11.07
N ILE A 122 2.05 -1.71 -11.83
CA ILE A 122 1.14 -2.85 -11.71
C ILE A 122 0.88 -3.37 -13.11
N GLU A 123 1.29 -4.60 -13.40
CA GLU A 123 1.11 -5.22 -14.73
C GLU A 123 1.60 -4.31 -15.86
N ARG A 124 2.81 -3.78 -15.70
CA ARG A 124 3.49 -3.05 -16.76
C ARG A 124 4.70 -3.84 -17.21
N LEU A 125 4.80 -4.07 -18.52
CA LEU A 125 5.97 -4.73 -19.13
C LEU A 125 7.29 -4.06 -18.74
N GLY A 126 8.26 -4.88 -18.36
CA GLY A 126 9.65 -4.49 -18.12
C GLY A 126 10.56 -5.06 -19.19
N ARG A 127 11.58 -4.29 -19.59
CA ARG A 127 12.52 -4.75 -20.62
C ARG A 127 13.29 -5.98 -20.16
N ALA A 128 13.58 -6.88 -21.08
CA ALA A 128 14.51 -7.98 -20.89
C ALA A 128 15.97 -7.52 -21.05
N ALA A 129 16.91 -8.44 -20.83
CA ALA A 129 18.35 -8.14 -20.85
C ALA A 129 18.87 -7.66 -22.23
N ASP A 130 18.16 -7.97 -23.31
CA ASP A 130 18.45 -7.52 -24.67
C ASP A 130 17.76 -6.19 -25.04
N GLY A 131 17.07 -5.56 -24.08
CA GLY A 131 16.36 -4.30 -24.26
C GLY A 131 14.98 -4.42 -24.92
N ARG A 132 14.48 -5.64 -25.13
CA ARG A 132 13.18 -5.90 -25.77
C ARG A 132 12.09 -6.24 -24.76
N TYR A 133 10.85 -6.27 -25.23
CA TYR A 133 9.67 -6.63 -24.45
C TYR A 133 9.06 -7.91 -24.98
N TYR A 134 8.74 -8.83 -24.08
CA TYR A 134 8.22 -10.15 -24.42
C TYR A 134 6.91 -10.41 -23.70
N ASN A 135 5.97 -11.09 -24.37
CA ASN A 135 4.78 -11.63 -23.72
C ASN A 135 5.05 -13.04 -23.16
N MET A 136 4.09 -13.57 -22.39
CA MET A 136 4.19 -14.90 -21.77
C MET A 136 4.34 -16.09 -22.74
N ARG A 137 4.22 -15.86 -24.06
CA ARG A 137 4.51 -16.85 -25.12
C ARG A 137 5.92 -16.70 -25.71
N ALA A 138 6.76 -15.88 -25.10
CA ALA A 138 8.10 -15.52 -25.57
C ALA A 138 8.10 -14.81 -26.94
N GLU A 139 7.01 -14.13 -27.29
CA GLU A 139 6.92 -13.33 -28.51
C GLU A 139 7.43 -11.92 -28.24
N ASP A 140 8.32 -11.41 -29.10
CA ASP A 140 8.79 -10.02 -29.06
C ASP A 140 7.65 -9.08 -29.46
N ILE A 141 7.23 -8.24 -28.51
CA ILE A 141 6.16 -7.27 -28.66
C ILE A 141 6.67 -5.83 -28.54
N SER A 142 7.98 -5.60 -28.63
CA SER A 142 8.60 -4.26 -28.48
C SER A 142 7.99 -3.21 -29.40
N SER A 143 7.53 -3.60 -30.60
CA SER A 143 6.92 -2.70 -31.58
C SER A 143 5.59 -2.07 -31.14
N VAL A 144 4.94 -2.62 -30.13
CA VAL A 144 3.65 -2.13 -29.58
C VAL A 144 3.75 -1.67 -28.14
N THR A 145 4.93 -1.78 -27.51
CA THR A 145 5.12 -1.49 -26.09
C THR A 145 5.90 -0.18 -25.94
N ALA A 146 5.27 0.83 -25.35
CA ALA A 146 5.97 2.03 -24.92
C ALA A 146 6.93 1.70 -23.74
N PRO A 147 8.16 2.23 -23.70
CA PRO A 147 9.15 1.88 -22.68
C PRO A 147 8.92 2.60 -21.35
N LEU A 148 7.72 2.50 -20.78
CA LEU A 148 7.35 3.21 -19.54
C LEU A 148 8.11 2.71 -18.30
N ASP A 149 8.69 1.50 -18.38
CA ASP A 149 9.56 0.96 -17.34
C ASP A 149 10.92 1.68 -17.24
N ASP A 150 11.27 2.56 -18.19
CA ASP A 150 12.37 3.52 -18.05
C ASP A 150 12.21 4.47 -16.86
N ALA A 151 10.98 4.71 -16.40
CA ALA A 151 10.77 5.52 -15.21
C ALA A 151 11.41 4.88 -13.95
N ALA A 152 11.55 3.56 -13.89
CA ALA A 152 12.11 2.89 -12.71
C ALA A 152 13.59 3.24 -12.45
N PRO A 153 14.55 3.00 -13.38
CA PRO A 153 15.93 3.38 -13.14
C PRO A 153 16.11 4.89 -12.97
N LEU A 154 15.36 5.72 -13.71
CA LEU A 154 15.39 7.18 -13.56
C LEU A 154 14.98 7.61 -12.15
N ALA A 155 13.86 7.06 -11.64
CA ALA A 155 13.36 7.32 -10.30
C ALA A 155 14.37 6.89 -9.22
N LEU A 156 14.92 5.67 -9.34
CA LEU A 156 15.88 5.15 -8.37
C LEU A 156 17.16 6.00 -8.31
N ILE A 157 17.67 6.47 -9.46
CA ILE A 157 18.81 7.41 -9.52
C ILE A 157 18.47 8.73 -8.84
N ALA A 158 17.23 9.21 -8.99
CA ALA A 158 16.74 10.42 -8.35
C ALA A 158 16.38 10.23 -6.86
N GLY A 159 16.53 9.01 -6.31
CA GLY A 159 16.16 8.70 -4.92
C GLY A 159 14.65 8.56 -4.70
N ILE A 160 13.86 8.46 -5.75
CA ILE A 160 12.42 8.19 -5.70
C ILE A 160 12.23 6.67 -5.62
N PRO A 161 11.57 6.15 -4.57
CA PRO A 161 11.32 4.73 -4.45
C PRO A 161 10.38 4.22 -5.55
N VAL A 162 10.55 2.95 -5.91
CA VAL A 162 9.73 2.25 -6.89
C VAL A 162 9.11 1.02 -6.23
N LEU A 163 7.79 0.89 -6.30
CA LEU A 163 7.04 -0.29 -5.93
C LEU A 163 6.56 -0.99 -7.20
N ALA A 164 6.55 -2.31 -7.23
CA ALA A 164 6.10 -3.06 -8.39
C ALA A 164 5.25 -4.27 -8.01
N VAL A 165 4.29 -4.60 -8.88
CA VAL A 165 3.46 -5.80 -8.85
C VAL A 165 3.50 -6.44 -10.23
N GLY A 166 3.68 -7.76 -10.27
CA GLY A 166 3.63 -8.57 -11.49
C GLY A 166 3.34 -10.03 -11.15
N ASP A 167 3.10 -10.86 -12.15
CA ASP A 167 2.69 -12.24 -11.96
C ASP A 167 3.32 -13.26 -12.95
N GLY A 168 4.02 -12.77 -13.98
CA GLY A 168 4.64 -13.54 -15.06
C GLY A 168 6.17 -13.50 -15.08
N GLY A 169 6.79 -12.46 -14.52
CA GLY A 169 8.25 -12.27 -14.47
C GLY A 169 8.81 -11.36 -15.58
N ASN A 170 7.99 -10.96 -16.55
CA ASN A 170 8.31 -10.03 -17.64
C ASN A 170 7.89 -8.58 -17.35
N GLU A 171 7.37 -8.30 -16.15
CA GLU A 171 6.91 -6.99 -15.71
C GLU A 171 8.04 -6.16 -15.08
N ALA A 172 7.86 -4.84 -15.06
CA ALA A 172 8.72 -3.92 -14.36
C ALA A 172 8.80 -4.30 -12.87
N GLY A 173 10.01 -4.29 -12.31
CA GLY A 173 10.29 -4.69 -10.93
C GLY A 173 10.59 -6.18 -10.73
N MET A 174 10.21 -7.06 -11.67
CA MET A 174 10.55 -8.49 -11.59
C MET A 174 12.04 -8.80 -11.73
N GLY A 175 12.84 -7.81 -12.15
CA GLY A 175 14.30 -7.89 -12.08
C GLY A 175 14.84 -8.21 -10.68
N ASN A 176 14.08 -7.90 -9.62
CA ASN A 176 14.42 -8.24 -8.24
C ASN A 176 14.44 -9.76 -7.96
N PHE A 177 13.63 -10.53 -8.70
CA PHE A 177 13.52 -11.98 -8.56
C PHE A 177 14.12 -12.73 -9.75
N ARG A 178 14.92 -12.06 -10.60
CA ARG A 178 15.41 -12.63 -11.86
C ARG A 178 16.12 -13.97 -11.66
N ARG A 179 16.90 -14.12 -10.58
CA ARG A 179 17.64 -15.34 -10.29
C ARG A 179 16.70 -16.50 -9.96
N GLU A 180 15.76 -16.27 -9.06
CA GLU A 180 14.73 -17.21 -8.63
C GLU A 180 13.84 -17.60 -9.80
N LEU A 181 13.36 -16.61 -10.56
CA LEU A 181 12.53 -16.80 -11.74
C LEU A 181 13.25 -17.56 -12.85
N SER A 182 14.56 -17.35 -13.04
CA SER A 182 15.34 -18.14 -14.02
C SER A 182 15.45 -19.61 -13.62
N SER A 183 15.40 -19.94 -12.32
CA SER A 183 15.33 -21.32 -11.86
C SER A 183 13.94 -21.93 -12.00
N ILE A 184 12.88 -21.11 -11.86
CA ILE A 184 11.48 -21.55 -11.98
C ILE A 184 11.07 -21.72 -13.45
N LEU A 185 11.49 -20.80 -14.31
CA LEU A 185 11.11 -20.68 -15.72
C LEU A 185 12.36 -20.66 -16.63
N PRO A 186 13.17 -21.74 -16.66
CA PRO A 186 14.46 -21.73 -17.35
C PRO A 186 14.36 -21.47 -18.86
N GLU A 187 13.31 -21.98 -19.52
CA GLU A 187 13.08 -21.78 -20.95
C GLU A 187 12.67 -20.32 -21.28
N TYR A 188 12.07 -19.63 -20.31
CA TYR A 188 11.61 -18.25 -20.43
C TYR A 188 12.63 -17.23 -19.88
N ALA A 189 13.78 -17.68 -19.36
CA ALA A 189 14.74 -16.82 -18.64
C ALA A 189 15.25 -15.62 -19.46
N HIS A 190 15.28 -15.74 -20.79
CA HIS A 190 15.67 -14.66 -21.69
C HIS A 190 14.61 -13.56 -21.83
N CYS A 191 13.33 -13.89 -21.61
CA CYS A 191 12.19 -12.96 -21.65
C CYS A 191 11.95 -12.24 -20.31
N LEU A 192 12.53 -12.76 -19.21
CA LEU A 192 12.38 -12.17 -17.89
C LEU A 192 12.87 -10.72 -17.88
N SER A 193 12.12 -9.86 -17.20
CA SER A 193 12.46 -8.47 -17.00
C SER A 193 13.79 -8.32 -16.25
N VAL A 194 14.54 -7.27 -16.57
CA VAL A 194 15.71 -6.81 -15.81
C VAL A 194 15.42 -5.53 -15.03
N THR A 195 14.25 -4.93 -15.22
CA THR A 195 13.87 -3.70 -14.53
C THR A 195 13.67 -3.99 -13.05
N GLN A 196 14.44 -3.29 -12.21
CA GLN A 196 14.41 -3.43 -10.75
C GLN A 196 13.48 -2.41 -10.10
N ALA A 197 13.04 -2.71 -8.89
CA ALA A 197 12.25 -1.81 -8.05
C ALA A 197 12.82 -1.78 -6.62
N SER A 198 12.43 -0.79 -5.81
CA SER A 198 12.76 -0.79 -4.38
C SER A 198 12.08 -1.94 -3.64
N VAL A 199 10.82 -2.24 -4.00
CA VAL A 199 10.03 -3.35 -3.48
C VAL A 199 9.24 -3.96 -4.64
N THR A 200 9.20 -5.29 -4.72
CA THR A 200 8.42 -6.02 -5.73
C THR A 200 7.51 -7.04 -5.04
N LEU A 201 6.25 -7.10 -5.47
CA LEU A 201 5.25 -8.06 -5.03
C LEU A 201 4.92 -9.01 -6.20
N PRO A 202 5.47 -10.22 -6.18
CA PRO A 202 4.97 -11.29 -7.03
C PRO A 202 3.54 -11.65 -6.60
N ALA A 203 2.62 -11.73 -7.55
CA ALA A 203 1.24 -12.14 -7.32
C ALA A 203 0.85 -13.27 -8.28
N ASP A 204 -0.30 -13.89 -8.03
CA ASP A 204 -0.93 -14.83 -8.96
C ASP A 204 -1.67 -14.08 -10.08
N VAL A 205 -2.16 -12.87 -9.79
CA VAL A 205 -2.84 -11.91 -10.67
C VAL A 205 -2.42 -10.52 -10.19
N SER A 206 -1.99 -9.64 -11.09
CA SER A 206 -1.44 -8.34 -10.69
C SER A 206 -2.48 -7.43 -10.03
N ASP A 207 -3.72 -7.48 -10.50
CA ASP A 207 -4.84 -6.79 -9.87
C ASP A 207 -5.01 -7.16 -8.40
N TRP A 208 -4.81 -8.43 -8.03
CA TRP A 208 -4.89 -8.87 -6.64
C TRP A 208 -3.76 -8.28 -5.79
N GLY A 209 -2.59 -8.06 -6.37
CA GLY A 209 -1.53 -7.31 -5.72
C GLY A 209 -1.92 -5.84 -5.49
N GLY A 210 -2.53 -5.18 -6.47
CA GLY A 210 -3.08 -3.83 -6.32
C GLY A 210 -4.15 -3.75 -5.21
N TYR A 211 -5.08 -4.70 -5.19
CA TYR A 211 -6.09 -4.81 -4.13
C TYR A 211 -5.50 -5.07 -2.75
N ALA A 212 -4.47 -5.90 -2.66
CA ALA A 212 -3.77 -6.15 -1.40
C ALA A 212 -3.08 -4.88 -0.90
N LEU A 213 -2.43 -4.12 -1.78
CA LEU A 213 -1.82 -2.83 -1.45
C LEU A 213 -2.86 -1.82 -0.95
N ALA A 214 -4.03 -1.75 -1.60
CA ALA A 214 -5.16 -0.94 -1.13
C ALA A 214 -5.70 -1.40 0.23
N ALA A 215 -5.82 -2.72 0.44
CA ALA A 215 -6.30 -3.28 1.70
C ALA A 215 -5.33 -2.99 2.86
N ILE A 216 -4.01 -3.17 2.66
CA ILE A 216 -3.02 -2.91 3.73
C ILE A 216 -2.87 -1.41 4.04
N LEU A 217 -3.21 -0.51 3.11
CA LEU A 217 -3.31 0.93 3.38
C LEU A 217 -4.36 1.25 4.45
N SER A 218 -5.41 0.42 4.58
CA SER A 218 -6.39 0.52 5.67
C SER A 218 -5.72 0.44 7.04
N LEU A 219 -4.58 -0.25 7.15
CA LEU A 219 -3.82 -0.34 8.40
C LEU A 219 -3.24 1.02 8.81
N ALA A 220 -2.84 1.83 7.84
CA ALA A 220 -2.34 3.17 8.08
C ALA A 220 -3.46 4.19 8.27
N ALA A 221 -4.54 4.08 7.48
CA ALA A 221 -5.70 4.96 7.60
C ALA A 221 -6.41 4.76 8.96
N GLY A 222 -6.47 3.52 9.44
CA GLY A 222 -7.25 3.12 10.62
C GLY A 222 -8.76 3.03 10.35
N GLU A 223 -9.13 2.98 9.08
CA GLU A 223 -10.46 2.69 8.56
C GLU A 223 -10.29 1.94 7.22
N TRP A 224 -11.35 1.29 6.74
CA TRP A 224 -11.31 0.57 5.48
C TRP A 224 -11.24 1.55 4.30
N VAL A 225 -10.16 1.47 3.52
CA VAL A 225 -9.98 2.21 2.26
C VAL A 225 -9.72 1.27 1.07
N GLY A 226 -9.78 -0.04 1.32
CA GLY A 226 -9.57 -1.08 0.33
C GLY A 226 -10.75 -1.26 -0.62
N PRO A 227 -10.72 -2.33 -1.44
CA PRO A 227 -11.74 -2.57 -2.44
C PRO A 227 -13.12 -2.90 -1.86
N GLU A 228 -14.16 -2.31 -2.43
CA GLU A 228 -15.54 -2.80 -2.31
C GLU A 228 -15.93 -3.64 -3.54
N GLU A 229 -16.87 -4.56 -3.34
CA GLU A 229 -17.30 -5.50 -4.39
C GLU A 229 -17.95 -4.79 -5.58
N GLU A 230 -18.83 -3.84 -5.30
CA GLU A 230 -19.54 -3.08 -6.33
C GLU A 230 -18.57 -2.21 -7.16
N GLU A 231 -17.41 -1.87 -6.62
CA GLU A 231 -16.35 -1.17 -7.35
C GLU A 231 -15.64 -2.13 -8.31
N ILE A 232 -15.29 -3.33 -7.84
CA ILE A 232 -14.66 -4.38 -8.67
C ILE A 232 -15.58 -4.75 -9.84
N ASP A 233 -16.87 -5.00 -9.58
CA ASP A 233 -17.83 -5.40 -10.61
C ASP A 233 -18.02 -4.30 -11.67
N ARG A 234 -18.12 -3.03 -11.25
CA ARG A 234 -18.22 -1.89 -12.17
C ARG A 234 -16.96 -1.72 -13.01
N MET A 235 -15.78 -1.86 -12.41
CA MET A 235 -14.51 -1.79 -13.14
C MET A 235 -14.41 -2.91 -14.17
N LEU A 236 -14.70 -4.16 -13.80
CA LEU A 236 -14.67 -5.30 -14.72
C LEU A 236 -15.65 -5.13 -15.88
N ALA A 237 -16.90 -4.73 -15.60
CA ALA A 237 -17.88 -4.46 -16.64
C ALA A 237 -17.42 -3.35 -17.60
N SER A 238 -16.80 -2.30 -17.06
CA SER A 238 -16.25 -1.19 -17.84
C SER A 238 -15.08 -1.61 -18.72
N LEU A 239 -14.15 -2.42 -18.19
CA LEU A 239 -13.00 -2.94 -18.94
C LEU A 239 -13.45 -3.74 -20.18
N ILE A 240 -14.39 -4.68 -19.99
CA ILE A 240 -14.93 -5.49 -21.09
C ILE A 240 -15.68 -4.60 -22.08
N GLY A 241 -16.51 -3.67 -21.58
CA GLY A 241 -17.24 -2.72 -22.41
C GLY A 241 -16.32 -1.82 -23.24
N ALA A 242 -15.13 -1.50 -22.74
CA ALA A 242 -14.08 -0.75 -23.42
C ALA A 242 -13.23 -1.61 -24.38
N GLY A 243 -13.49 -2.92 -24.47
CA GLY A 243 -12.82 -3.84 -25.39
C GLY A 243 -11.55 -4.49 -24.83
N ALA A 244 -11.32 -4.43 -23.51
CA ALA A 244 -10.24 -5.19 -22.89
C ALA A 244 -10.46 -6.71 -23.04
N VAL A 245 -9.37 -7.45 -23.13
CA VAL A 245 -9.39 -8.90 -23.29
C VAL A 245 -8.67 -9.59 -22.14
N ASP A 246 -9.13 -10.77 -21.77
CA ASP A 246 -8.42 -11.60 -20.79
C ASP A 246 -7.09 -12.09 -21.38
N GLY A 247 -5.98 -11.89 -20.64
CA GLY A 247 -4.61 -12.17 -21.12
C GLY A 247 -4.35 -13.64 -21.44
N VAL A 248 -5.06 -14.55 -20.76
CA VAL A 248 -4.93 -16.00 -20.91
C VAL A 248 -5.82 -16.54 -22.04
N THR A 249 -7.11 -16.20 -22.01
CA THR A 249 -8.15 -16.73 -22.92
C THR A 249 -8.28 -15.94 -24.21
N ARG A 250 -7.76 -14.70 -24.25
CA ARG A 250 -7.82 -13.77 -25.40
C ARG A 250 -9.24 -13.41 -25.83
N ARG A 251 -10.20 -13.42 -24.90
CA ARG A 251 -11.61 -13.12 -25.16
C ARG A 251 -12.08 -11.95 -24.29
N GLY A 252 -13.06 -11.20 -24.78
CA GLY A 252 -13.80 -10.20 -24.00
C GLY A 252 -14.83 -10.87 -23.09
N GLU A 253 -14.35 -11.69 -22.15
CA GLU A 253 -15.17 -12.35 -21.13
C GLU A 253 -14.97 -11.63 -19.78
N PRO A 254 -15.93 -11.68 -18.84
CA PRO A 254 -15.77 -11.13 -17.50
C PRO A 254 -14.86 -12.02 -16.65
N THR A 255 -13.60 -12.14 -17.07
CA THR A 255 -12.54 -12.85 -16.39
C THR A 255 -11.29 -11.97 -16.37
N VAL A 256 -10.55 -12.07 -15.28
CA VAL A 256 -9.15 -11.62 -15.20
C VAL A 256 -8.34 -12.89 -15.05
N ASP A 257 -7.43 -13.13 -15.98
CA ASP A 257 -6.58 -14.33 -16.03
C ASP A 257 -7.31 -15.64 -15.79
N SER A 258 -8.44 -15.84 -16.47
CA SER A 258 -9.31 -17.02 -16.41
C SER A 258 -9.95 -17.30 -15.03
N ALA A 259 -9.83 -16.39 -14.07
CA ALA A 259 -10.62 -16.42 -12.84
C ALA A 259 -12.06 -15.98 -13.13
N GLN A 260 -12.99 -16.95 -13.13
CA GLN A 260 -14.42 -16.64 -13.24
C GLN A 260 -14.91 -15.89 -12.00
N VAL A 261 -15.57 -14.74 -12.20
CA VAL A 261 -16.27 -13.97 -11.15
C VAL A 261 -17.15 -14.88 -10.26
N THR A 262 -17.79 -15.89 -10.86
CA THR A 262 -18.63 -16.88 -10.17
C THR A 262 -17.88 -17.72 -9.13
N LYS A 263 -16.57 -17.95 -9.31
CA LYS A 263 -15.75 -18.73 -8.37
C LYS A 263 -15.22 -17.88 -7.22
N ILE A 264 -15.08 -16.56 -7.43
CA ILE A 264 -14.76 -15.59 -6.39
C ILE A 264 -15.93 -15.45 -5.41
N ALA A 265 -17.18 -15.41 -5.90
CA ALA A 265 -18.37 -15.40 -5.05
C ALA A 265 -18.47 -16.64 -4.14
N GLN A 266 -18.21 -17.84 -4.67
CA GLN A 266 -18.21 -19.07 -3.87
C GLN A 266 -17.09 -19.12 -2.83
N LEU A 267 -15.87 -18.68 -3.19
CA LEU A 267 -14.76 -18.61 -2.25
C LEU A 267 -14.96 -17.58 -1.12
N ARG A 268 -15.84 -16.59 -1.30
CA ARG A 268 -16.19 -15.59 -0.28
C ARG A 268 -17.18 -16.13 0.75
N GLU A 269 -18.17 -16.90 0.30
CA GLU A 269 -19.11 -17.60 1.18
C GLU A 269 -18.40 -18.66 2.04
N GLU A 270 -17.40 -19.35 1.48
CA GLU A 270 -16.62 -20.36 2.20
C GLU A 270 -15.61 -19.79 3.23
N ARG A 271 -15.26 -18.50 3.15
CA ARG A 271 -14.18 -17.90 3.96
C ARG A 271 -14.60 -16.74 4.87
N ASP A 272 -15.90 -16.51 5.02
CA ASP A 272 -16.46 -15.52 5.95
C ASP A 272 -15.80 -14.13 5.80
N PHE A 273 -15.60 -13.72 4.54
CA PHE A 273 -14.79 -12.55 4.18
C PHE A 273 -15.28 -11.26 4.85
N ASN A 274 -16.60 -11.11 5.00
CA ASN A 274 -17.21 -9.96 5.65
C ASN A 274 -16.89 -9.93 7.16
N TYR A 275 -16.94 -11.09 7.82
CA TYR A 275 -16.54 -11.22 9.22
C TYR A 275 -15.06 -10.86 9.40
N ILE A 276 -14.17 -11.35 8.53
CA ILE A 276 -12.74 -11.01 8.58
C ILE A 276 -12.50 -9.51 8.32
N ARG A 277 -13.23 -8.88 7.39
CA ARG A 277 -13.12 -7.45 7.09
C ARG A 277 -13.53 -6.59 8.29
N GLU A 278 -14.66 -6.93 8.91
CA GLU A 278 -15.17 -6.23 10.09
C GLU A 278 -14.25 -6.43 11.30
N ASP A 279 -13.81 -7.67 11.54
CA ASP A 279 -12.95 -8.03 12.67
C ASP A 279 -11.55 -7.42 12.52
N ILE A 280 -10.97 -7.41 11.30
CA ILE A 280 -9.73 -6.68 11.04
C ILE A 280 -9.92 -5.19 11.31
N SER A 281 -10.99 -4.57 10.80
CA SER A 281 -11.24 -3.15 11.03
C SER A 281 -11.39 -2.82 12.52
N GLN A 282 -12.06 -3.68 13.29
CA GLN A 282 -12.21 -3.54 14.73
C GLN A 282 -10.87 -3.74 15.46
N LEU A 283 -10.15 -4.83 15.19
CA LEU A 283 -8.84 -5.13 15.77
C LEU A 283 -7.81 -4.05 15.46
N MET A 284 -7.93 -3.43 14.29
CA MET A 284 -7.11 -2.30 13.87
C MET A 284 -7.43 -1.03 14.61
N HIS A 285 -8.71 -0.74 14.82
CA HIS A 285 -9.14 0.38 15.65
C HIS A 285 -8.61 0.21 17.09
N GLU A 286 -8.76 -1.00 17.66
CA GLU A 286 -8.27 -1.35 18.98
C GLU A 286 -6.73 -1.28 19.08
N SER A 287 -6.02 -1.69 18.02
CA SER A 287 -4.55 -1.62 17.94
C SER A 287 -4.05 -0.20 17.76
N LYS A 288 -4.72 0.64 16.96
CA LYS A 288 -4.43 2.08 16.80
C LYS A 288 -4.63 2.82 18.11
N ASP A 289 -5.70 2.51 18.83
CA ASP A 289 -5.95 3.02 20.17
C ASP A 289 -4.89 2.52 21.17
N GLY A 290 -4.51 1.25 21.08
CA GLY A 290 -3.42 0.65 21.85
C GLY A 290 -2.08 1.36 21.63
N LEU A 291 -1.69 1.57 20.39
CA LEU A 291 -0.47 2.30 20.02
C LEU A 291 -0.54 3.77 20.42
N GLY A 292 -1.71 4.41 20.31
CA GLY A 292 -1.94 5.77 20.82
C GLY A 292 -1.78 5.87 22.35
N ARG A 293 -2.17 4.83 23.09
CA ARG A 293 -1.91 4.72 24.53
C ARG A 293 -0.43 4.50 24.81
N VAL A 294 0.24 3.59 24.10
CA VAL A 294 1.68 3.33 24.28
C VAL A 294 2.51 4.57 23.92
N ARG A 295 2.17 5.29 22.85
CA ARG A 295 2.83 6.55 22.48
C ARG A 295 2.70 7.60 23.58
N ARG A 296 1.51 7.74 24.18
CA ARG A 296 1.31 8.60 25.35
C ARG A 296 2.17 8.14 26.52
N ILE A 297 2.14 6.86 26.87
CA ILE A 297 2.97 6.30 27.97
C ILE A 297 4.46 6.55 27.73
N VAL A 298 4.96 6.33 26.51
CA VAL A 298 6.37 6.56 26.17
C VAL A 298 6.70 8.04 26.16
N GLN A 299 5.81 8.91 25.66
CA GLN A 299 5.99 10.35 25.71
C GLN A 299 6.00 10.87 27.15
N ASP A 300 5.09 10.39 27.98
CA ASP A 300 5.00 10.70 29.40
C ASP A 300 6.27 10.20 30.11
N LEU A 301 6.73 8.98 29.82
CA LEU A 301 7.97 8.41 30.35
C LEU A 301 9.22 9.17 29.85
N LYS A 302 9.22 9.66 28.61
CA LYS A 302 10.32 10.43 28.01
C LYS A 302 10.38 11.85 28.57
N ASN A 303 9.21 12.46 28.81
CA ASN A 303 9.10 13.71 29.57
C ASN A 303 9.54 13.49 31.03
N PHE A 304 9.25 12.33 31.59
CA PHE A 304 9.67 11.93 32.93
C PHE A 304 11.16 11.56 33.02
N SER A 305 11.79 11.11 31.94
CA SER A 305 13.22 10.75 31.90
C SER A 305 14.12 11.90 31.44
N HIS A 306 13.57 12.90 30.74
CA HIS A 306 14.23 14.19 30.48
C HIS A 306 14.27 15.11 31.72
N VAL A 307 13.74 14.66 32.84
CA VAL A 307 13.99 15.19 34.20
C VAL A 307 15.45 14.94 34.66
N SER A 308 16.37 14.63 33.75
CA SER A 308 17.81 14.60 34.04
C SER A 308 18.47 15.99 34.02
N GLU A 309 17.77 17.05 33.62
CA GLU A 309 18.20 18.42 33.90
C GLU A 309 17.69 18.82 35.29
N GLN A 310 18.52 18.58 36.30
CA GLN A 310 18.40 19.15 37.65
C GLN A 310 18.72 20.66 37.63
N GLU A 311 18.15 21.39 36.67
CA GLU A 311 18.37 22.82 36.52
C GLU A 311 17.17 23.60 37.06
N TRP A 312 17.49 24.69 37.74
CA TRP A 312 16.51 25.67 38.14
C TRP A 312 16.00 26.41 36.90
N GLN A 313 14.69 26.45 36.73
CA GLN A 313 14.06 27.09 35.58
C GLN A 313 12.75 27.75 35.98
N TRP A 314 12.32 28.75 35.21
CA TRP A 314 10.97 29.31 35.33
C TRP A 314 9.96 28.35 34.71
N ALA A 315 9.23 27.63 35.54
CA ALA A 315 8.28 26.62 35.14
C ALA A 315 6.84 26.99 35.50
N ASP A 316 5.89 26.50 34.72
CA ASP A 316 4.48 26.56 35.03
C ASP A 316 4.10 25.37 35.92
N LEU A 317 3.59 25.65 37.12
CA LEU A 317 3.21 24.61 38.08
C LEU A 317 1.94 23.87 37.69
N HIS A 318 1.04 24.51 36.93
CA HIS A 318 -0.16 23.85 36.44
C HIS A 318 0.18 22.77 35.44
N GLU A 319 1.08 23.06 34.48
CA GLU A 319 1.55 22.07 33.50
C GLU A 319 2.21 20.87 34.20
N GLY A 320 3.03 21.11 35.22
CA GLY A 320 3.66 20.04 36.01
C GLY A 320 2.66 19.17 36.77
N LEU A 321 1.69 19.79 37.43
CA LEU A 321 0.65 19.09 38.18
C LEU A 321 -0.31 18.31 37.26
N ASP A 322 -0.69 18.90 36.13
CA ASP A 322 -1.54 18.25 35.12
C ASP A 322 -0.85 17.05 34.47
N SER A 323 0.42 17.20 34.11
CA SER A 323 1.23 16.09 33.61
C SER A 323 1.32 14.97 34.65
N THR A 324 1.51 15.32 35.92
CA THR A 324 1.59 14.33 37.00
C THR A 324 0.26 13.61 37.21
N LEU A 325 -0.86 14.35 37.22
CA LEU A 325 -2.19 13.77 37.37
C LEU A 325 -2.52 12.80 36.24
N ASN A 326 -2.16 13.14 34.99
CA ASN A 326 -2.37 12.27 33.83
C ASN A 326 -1.65 10.93 33.98
N ILE A 327 -0.44 10.92 34.56
CA ILE A 327 0.33 9.70 34.80
C ILE A 327 -0.35 8.81 35.83
N VAL A 328 -0.80 9.37 36.96
CA VAL A 328 -1.39 8.59 38.07
C VAL A 328 -2.91 8.38 37.95
N TRP A 329 -3.54 8.93 36.90
CA TRP A 329 -5.00 8.95 36.77
C TRP A 329 -5.64 7.56 36.82
N ASN A 330 -5.02 6.55 36.21
CA ASN A 330 -5.56 5.19 36.21
C ASN A 330 -5.64 4.56 37.60
N GLU A 331 -4.78 4.99 38.53
CA GLU A 331 -4.80 4.54 39.92
C GLU A 331 -5.85 5.29 40.75
N LEU A 332 -6.08 6.57 40.44
CA LEU A 332 -6.98 7.45 41.20
C LEU A 332 -8.44 7.37 40.75
N LYS A 333 -8.70 7.16 39.45
CA LYS A 333 -10.05 7.31 38.85
C LYS A 333 -11.12 6.38 39.42
N TYR A 334 -10.71 5.28 40.07
CA TYR A 334 -11.61 4.33 40.71
C TYR A 334 -11.65 4.45 42.24
N LYS A 335 -10.77 5.25 42.83
CA LYS A 335 -10.62 5.38 44.29
C LYS A 335 -11.11 6.71 44.83
N CYS A 336 -10.91 7.79 44.06
CA CYS A 336 -11.27 9.14 44.49
C CYS A 336 -11.79 10.01 43.34
N LYS A 337 -12.51 11.07 43.71
CA LYS A 337 -12.91 12.13 42.77
C LYS A 337 -11.87 13.24 42.80
N VAL A 338 -11.25 13.52 41.66
CA VAL A 338 -10.33 14.66 41.52
C VAL A 338 -11.10 15.89 41.06
N VAL A 339 -10.93 17.00 41.77
CA VAL A 339 -11.48 18.31 41.42
C VAL A 339 -10.30 19.27 41.28
N LYS A 340 -10.20 19.94 40.11
CA LYS A 340 -9.11 20.90 39.81
C LYS A 340 -9.61 22.32 40.02
N GLU A 341 -9.10 22.98 41.06
CA GLU A 341 -9.39 24.39 41.36
C GLU A 341 -8.07 25.16 41.40
N TYR A 342 -7.54 25.48 40.21
CA TYR A 342 -6.30 26.24 40.08
C TYR A 342 -6.55 27.73 40.22
N GLY A 343 -5.69 28.39 41.00
CA GLY A 343 -5.63 29.85 41.06
C GLY A 343 -4.76 30.40 39.93
N ASP A 344 -4.73 31.72 39.78
CA ASP A 344 -3.81 32.37 38.85
C ASP A 344 -2.42 32.45 39.50
N VAL A 345 -1.55 31.50 39.16
CA VAL A 345 -0.21 31.35 39.74
C VAL A 345 0.82 31.70 38.66
N PRO A 346 1.67 32.73 38.87
CA PRO A 346 2.73 33.05 37.93
C PRO A 346 3.76 31.91 37.89
N LYS A 347 4.51 31.83 36.78
CA LYS A 347 5.62 30.87 36.67
C LYS A 347 6.54 30.98 37.88
N ALA A 348 7.01 29.84 38.37
CA ALA A 348 7.87 29.75 39.53
C ALA A 348 9.28 29.33 39.12
N HIS A 349 10.30 29.99 39.65
CA HIS A 349 11.69 29.57 39.47
C HIS A 349 11.98 28.38 40.38
N CYS A 350 11.95 27.17 39.84
CA CYS A 350 12.00 25.93 40.61
C CYS A 350 12.62 24.79 39.80
N MET A 351 12.90 23.69 40.50
CA MET A 351 13.19 22.40 39.88
C MET A 351 11.86 21.66 39.67
N ILE A 352 11.22 21.88 38.53
CA ILE A 352 9.86 21.35 38.26
C ILE A 352 9.80 19.82 38.37
N SER A 353 10.89 19.15 38.03
CA SER A 353 11.10 17.71 38.21
C SER A 353 10.88 17.22 39.64
N GLN A 354 11.49 17.89 40.62
CA GLN A 354 11.36 17.55 42.04
C GLN A 354 9.94 17.81 42.53
N LEU A 355 9.32 18.91 42.09
CA LEU A 355 7.94 19.23 42.43
C LEU A 355 6.95 18.21 41.85
N ASN A 356 7.13 17.79 40.60
CA ASN A 356 6.30 16.75 39.98
C ASN A 356 6.40 15.43 40.75
N GLN A 357 7.58 15.08 41.26
CA GLN A 357 7.75 13.90 42.10
C GLN A 357 7.04 14.03 43.47
N VAL A 358 7.05 15.22 44.08
CA VAL A 358 6.26 15.51 45.27
C VAL A 358 4.77 15.37 44.99
N PHE A 359 4.28 15.96 43.89
CA PHE A 359 2.88 15.86 43.48
C PHE A 359 2.46 14.40 43.26
N MET A 360 3.30 13.60 42.60
CA MET A 360 3.04 12.19 42.35
C MET A 360 2.86 11.43 43.67
N ASN A 361 3.78 11.63 44.62
CA ASN A 361 3.71 10.97 45.92
C ASN A 361 2.49 11.40 46.73
N LEU A 362 2.12 12.69 46.71
CA LEU A 362 0.94 13.18 47.40
C LEU A 362 -0.34 12.58 46.82
N LEU A 363 -0.44 12.55 45.49
CA LEU A 363 -1.61 12.05 44.78
C LEU A 363 -1.80 10.54 44.99
N VAL A 364 -0.73 9.74 44.82
CA VAL A 364 -0.79 8.28 45.01
C VAL A 364 -1.13 7.89 46.44
N ASN A 365 -0.65 8.65 47.45
CA ASN A 365 -0.98 8.37 48.84
C ASN A 365 -2.38 8.86 49.26
N ALA A 366 -2.94 9.83 48.54
CA ALA A 366 -4.26 10.38 48.86
C ALA A 366 -5.43 9.56 48.28
N GLY A 367 -5.19 8.74 47.23
CA GLY A 367 -6.19 7.87 46.60
C GLY A 367 -5.98 6.39 46.87
#